data_AF-A0AAJ4EL27-F1
#
_entry.id   AF-A0AAJ4EL27-F1
#
_cell.length_a   1.000
_cell.length_b   1.000
_cell.length_c   1.000
_cell.angle_alpha   90.00
_cell.angle_beta   90.00
_cell.angle_gamma   90.00
#
_symmetry.space_group_name_H-M   'P 1'
#
loop_
_entity.id
_entity.type
_entity.pdbx_description
1 polymer ?
#
loop_
_entity_poly.entity_id
_entity_poly.type
_entity_poly.pdbx_seq_one_letter_code
_entity_poly.pdbx_strand_id
1 'polypeptide(L)'
;MVKIVLIAIVFFLYYYWVFSSTGAILAEFLKIRTKNIYFGMIMGFFFYFAVISFLLIPLEFIPNLRYIILVYSLLSINILYSLFLLLFIRYWFNINLWDWNHAIFFVAFGVFMTLYYAKNYFIAPSGSNITNSYILSFYFFDSADNNIIFKLNPNVTVAKAQALATLSWFTNVSVWFVMTGIDPNDIIWNLLNILDAMLFASIFVTLLSNFANKKSNSFLIGSLSLLVLSASKLLIYYFGYDSWHQQNMLTGLFFVTFILMTIYTNEEYRSRNMPWIIGIIFASYITFEWDASYIMLFIIYVSTWISMLKYKTNFLKDMVKFTLFSTLCFIFYNAQIKNILLIFIFLGLFLLMIILSFLLYRNYSRVHDIEIMMYLGQKKLLFVVPIIFTLISLVIVLATRENNLNFWTLETIASALSVQLELGRWEPWTNIVFLIISFVFLGLALIWLLFFERIPNFVAKTPINMLSILTVTFFNPLVGRFLILIFNEQALLNNATVFIVALLVALNISVYALKIKPFKKWHFKKPTPPHITTRI
;
A
#
# COMPACT_ATOMS: atom_id res chain seq x y z
N MET A 1 -25.67 22.50 -0.54
CA MET A 1 -24.68 22.45 0.57
C MET A 1 -25.09 21.50 1.71
N VAL A 2 -26.22 21.71 2.41
CA VAL A 2 -26.64 20.86 3.56
C VAL A 2 -26.78 19.37 3.20
N LYS A 3 -27.39 19.04 2.05
CA LYS A 3 -27.53 17.66 1.58
C LYS A 3 -26.17 16.95 1.36
N ILE A 4 -25.20 17.66 0.79
CA ILE A 4 -23.85 17.11 0.50
C ILE A 4 -23.10 16.82 1.80
N VAL A 5 -23.17 17.74 2.78
CA VAL A 5 -22.54 17.54 4.10
C VAL A 5 -23.13 16.33 4.80
N LEU A 6 -24.45 16.17 4.78
CA LEU A 6 -25.10 15.02 5.41
C LEU A 6 -24.72 13.70 4.73
N ILE A 7 -24.63 13.67 3.41
CA ILE A 7 -24.18 12.49 2.66
C ILE A 7 -22.71 12.18 2.93
N ALA A 8 -21.84 13.18 3.02
CA ALA A 8 -20.44 12.99 3.41
C ALA A 8 -20.32 12.36 4.80
N ILE A 9 -21.15 12.79 5.77
CA ILE A 9 -21.21 12.21 7.11
C ILE A 9 -21.70 10.75 7.06
N VAL A 10 -22.80 10.47 6.34
CA VAL A 10 -23.33 9.10 6.22
C VAL A 10 -22.33 8.18 5.53
N PHE A 11 -21.69 8.65 4.46
CA PHE A 11 -20.65 7.92 3.75
C PHE A 11 -19.47 7.61 4.67
N PHE A 12 -18.96 8.61 5.40
CA PHE A 12 -17.91 8.43 6.39
C PHE A 12 -18.29 7.37 7.42
N LEU A 13 -19.49 7.48 8.02
CA LEU A 13 -19.95 6.54 9.04
C LEU A 13 -20.11 5.12 8.49
N TYR A 14 -20.64 4.96 7.28
CA TYR A 14 -20.78 3.67 6.63
C TYR A 14 -19.43 3.00 6.42
N TYR A 15 -18.46 3.67 5.79
CA TYR A 15 -17.15 3.05 5.56
C TYR A 15 -16.32 2.91 6.83
N TYR A 16 -16.50 3.80 7.80
CA TYR A 16 -15.88 3.64 9.12
C TYR A 16 -16.36 2.34 9.76
N TRP A 17 -17.67 2.10 9.74
CA TRP A 17 -18.27 0.87 10.24
C TRP A 17 -17.83 -0.36 9.43
N VAL A 18 -17.90 -0.32 8.10
CA VAL A 18 -17.50 -1.43 7.22
C VAL A 18 -16.05 -1.81 7.47
N PHE A 19 -15.11 -0.87 7.39
CA PHE A 19 -13.68 -1.18 7.53
C PHE A 19 -13.30 -1.62 8.94
N SER A 20 -13.83 -0.94 9.97
CA SER A 20 -13.55 -1.34 11.36
C SER A 20 -14.16 -2.70 11.71
N SER A 21 -15.37 -3.00 11.24
CA SER A 21 -16.04 -4.29 11.44
C SER A 21 -15.32 -5.43 10.72
N THR A 22 -15.02 -5.25 9.43
CA THR A 22 -14.23 -6.21 8.66
C THR A 22 -12.90 -6.50 9.35
N GLY A 23 -12.20 -5.45 9.78
CA GLY A 23 -10.94 -5.55 10.52
C GLY A 23 -11.05 -6.35 11.81
N ALA A 24 -12.08 -6.08 12.61
CA ALA A 24 -12.32 -6.78 13.87
C ALA A 24 -12.63 -8.26 13.67
N ILE A 25 -13.47 -8.57 12.67
CA ILE A 25 -13.81 -9.95 12.28
C ILE A 25 -12.56 -10.71 11.86
N LEU A 26 -11.72 -10.12 11.00
CA LEU A 26 -10.47 -10.71 10.55
C LEU A 26 -9.48 -10.91 11.70
N ALA A 27 -9.36 -9.91 12.58
CA ALA A 27 -8.50 -9.99 13.74
C ALA A 27 -8.88 -11.15 14.65
N GLU A 28 -10.18 -11.38 14.85
CA GLU A 28 -10.67 -12.49 15.65
C GLU A 28 -10.45 -13.85 14.97
N PHE A 29 -10.85 -14.00 13.70
CA PHE A 29 -10.66 -15.26 12.96
C PHE A 29 -9.19 -15.67 12.85
N LEU A 30 -8.30 -14.70 12.66
CA LEU A 30 -6.86 -14.93 12.55
C LEU A 30 -6.14 -14.87 13.91
N LYS A 31 -6.86 -14.65 15.02
CA LYS A 31 -6.32 -14.55 16.38
C LYS A 31 -5.17 -13.54 16.48
N ILE A 32 -5.34 -12.37 15.88
CA ILE A 32 -4.36 -11.29 15.91
C ILE A 32 -4.35 -10.65 17.29
N ARG A 33 -3.17 -10.53 17.89
CA ARG A 33 -2.99 -9.99 19.24
C ARG A 33 -3.20 -8.46 19.33
N THR A 34 -2.94 -7.73 18.24
CA THR A 34 -3.07 -6.27 18.19
C THR A 34 -4.54 -5.85 18.12
N LYS A 35 -5.08 -5.41 19.26
CA LYS A 35 -6.47 -4.92 19.40
C LYS A 35 -6.66 -3.44 18.98
N ASN A 36 -5.76 -2.88 18.19
CA ASN A 36 -5.93 -1.51 17.70
C ASN A 36 -7.00 -1.48 16.59
N ILE A 37 -8.09 -0.73 16.80
CA ILE A 37 -9.16 -0.58 15.80
C ILE A 37 -8.65 -0.02 14.48
N TYR A 38 -7.66 0.88 14.50
CA TYR A 38 -7.11 1.51 13.30
C TYR A 38 -6.23 0.55 12.51
N PHE A 39 -5.57 -0.38 13.19
CA PHE A 39 -4.91 -1.50 12.54
C PHE A 39 -5.95 -2.42 11.88
N GLY A 40 -7.04 -2.72 12.58
CA GLY A 40 -8.21 -3.39 12.04
C GLY A 40 -8.77 -2.69 10.80
N MET A 41 -8.96 -1.38 10.87
CA MET A 41 -9.51 -0.56 9.81
C MET A 41 -8.66 -0.58 8.55
N ILE A 42 -7.32 -0.54 8.68
CA ILE A 42 -6.40 -0.73 7.54
C ILE A 42 -6.59 -2.11 6.91
N MET A 43 -6.57 -3.18 7.72
CA MET A 43 -6.76 -4.54 7.20
C MET A 43 -8.14 -4.69 6.55
N GLY A 44 -9.17 -4.13 7.16
CA GLY A 44 -10.54 -4.17 6.69
C GLY A 44 -10.73 -3.39 5.38
N PHE A 45 -10.06 -2.25 5.22
CA PHE A 45 -10.04 -1.48 3.97
C PHE A 45 -9.52 -2.35 2.81
N PHE A 46 -8.29 -2.86 2.89
CA PHE A 46 -7.73 -3.66 1.79
C PHE A 46 -8.47 -4.97 1.59
N PHE A 47 -8.91 -5.63 2.66
CA PHE A 47 -9.67 -6.87 2.56
C PHE A 47 -11.03 -6.67 1.90
N TYR A 48 -11.76 -5.60 2.26
CA TYR A 48 -13.06 -5.29 1.67
C TYR A 48 -12.94 -5.12 0.15
N PHE A 49 -12.00 -4.30 -0.32
CA PHE A 49 -11.82 -4.13 -1.76
C PHE A 49 -11.22 -5.37 -2.44
N ALA A 50 -10.36 -6.14 -1.77
CA ALA A 50 -9.91 -7.43 -2.29
C ALA A 50 -11.09 -8.37 -2.56
N VAL A 51 -11.97 -8.55 -1.57
CA VAL A 51 -13.14 -9.44 -1.67
C VAL A 51 -14.08 -8.97 -2.78
N ILE A 52 -14.34 -7.66 -2.86
CA ILE A 52 -15.15 -7.11 -3.94
C ILE A 52 -14.53 -7.42 -5.29
N SER A 53 -13.25 -7.11 -5.48
CA SER A 53 -12.56 -7.38 -6.76
C SER A 53 -12.59 -8.86 -7.10
N PHE A 54 -12.33 -9.76 -6.14
CA PHE A 54 -12.45 -11.21 -6.33
C PHE A 54 -13.84 -11.65 -6.78
N LEU A 55 -14.90 -11.08 -6.21
CA LEU A 55 -16.28 -11.38 -6.59
C LEU A 55 -16.66 -10.79 -7.95
N LEU A 56 -15.93 -9.79 -8.43
CA LEU A 56 -16.11 -9.20 -9.77
C LEU A 56 -15.36 -9.96 -10.87
N ILE A 57 -14.31 -10.73 -10.55
CA ILE A 57 -13.51 -11.49 -11.54
C ILE A 57 -14.38 -12.28 -12.54
N PRO A 58 -15.45 -13.01 -12.14
CA PRO A 58 -16.29 -13.72 -13.10
C PRO A 58 -16.94 -12.82 -14.16
N LEU A 59 -17.27 -11.57 -13.79
CA LEU A 59 -17.87 -10.59 -14.70
C LEU A 59 -16.86 -10.06 -15.72
N GLU A 60 -15.56 -10.14 -15.42
CA GLU A 60 -14.49 -9.71 -16.34
C GLU A 60 -14.34 -10.63 -17.57
N PHE A 61 -14.91 -11.84 -17.53
CA PHE A 61 -14.92 -12.75 -18.69
C PHE A 61 -16.01 -12.40 -19.72
N ILE A 62 -16.85 -11.40 -19.45
CA ILE A 62 -17.91 -10.95 -20.36
C ILE A 62 -17.35 -9.83 -21.25
N PRO A 63 -17.08 -10.07 -22.55
CA PRO A 63 -16.31 -9.16 -23.40
C PRO A 63 -16.97 -7.81 -23.69
N ASN A 64 -18.27 -7.67 -23.45
CA ASN A 64 -19.05 -6.44 -23.65
C ASN A 64 -19.97 -6.16 -22.45
N LEU A 65 -19.42 -6.24 -21.23
CA LEU A 65 -20.19 -5.95 -20.04
C LEU A 65 -20.61 -4.47 -20.02
N ARG A 66 -21.92 -4.22 -19.89
CA ARG A 66 -22.45 -2.87 -19.72
C ARG A 66 -22.08 -2.33 -18.35
N TYR A 67 -21.58 -1.09 -18.28
CA TYR A 67 -21.16 -0.47 -17.02
C TYR A 67 -22.28 -0.43 -15.97
N ILE A 68 -23.52 -0.19 -16.40
CA ILE A 68 -24.69 -0.19 -15.51
C ILE A 68 -24.90 -1.54 -14.80
N ILE A 69 -24.65 -2.67 -15.47
CA ILE A 69 -24.77 -4.01 -14.88
C ILE A 69 -23.70 -4.20 -13.79
N LEU A 70 -22.49 -3.68 -14.02
CA LEU A 70 -21.39 -3.72 -13.05
C LEU A 70 -21.75 -2.93 -11.78
N VAL A 71 -22.30 -1.72 -11.90
CA VAL A 71 -22.71 -0.88 -10.76
C VAL A 71 -23.78 -1.57 -9.92
N TYR A 72 -24.82 -2.13 -10.54
CA TYR A 72 -25.87 -2.85 -9.80
C TYR A 72 -25.40 -4.17 -9.18
N SER A 73 -24.48 -4.87 -9.84
CA SER A 73 -23.85 -6.08 -9.28
C SER A 73 -23.01 -5.73 -8.05
N LEU A 74 -22.24 -4.64 -8.11
CA LEU A 74 -21.44 -4.15 -6.98
C LEU A 74 -22.31 -3.72 -5.81
N LEU A 75 -23.43 -3.04 -6.08
CA LEU A 75 -24.42 -2.71 -5.06
C LEU A 75 -24.93 -3.99 -4.37
N SER A 76 -25.29 -5.01 -5.13
CA SER A 76 -25.76 -6.29 -4.60
C SER A 76 -24.69 -6.96 -3.72
N ILE A 77 -23.43 -6.95 -4.17
CA ILE A 77 -22.27 -7.46 -3.40
C ILE A 77 -22.13 -6.68 -2.09
N ASN A 78 -22.23 -5.34 -2.11
CA ASN A 78 -22.12 -4.49 -0.93
C ASN A 78 -23.25 -4.74 0.10
N ILE A 79 -24.47 -5.00 -0.37
CA ILE A 79 -25.59 -5.37 0.50
C ILE A 79 -25.31 -6.71 1.17
N LEU A 80 -24.92 -7.72 0.40
CA LEU A 80 -24.57 -9.05 0.92
C LEU A 80 -23.40 -8.98 1.92
N TYR A 81 -22.39 -8.16 1.61
CA TYR A 81 -21.25 -7.92 2.49
C TYR A 81 -21.69 -7.26 3.81
N SER A 82 -22.55 -6.25 3.74
CA SER A 82 -23.10 -5.60 4.94
C SER A 82 -23.93 -6.55 5.79
N LEU A 83 -24.73 -7.43 5.18
CA LEU A 83 -25.45 -8.49 5.89
C LEU A 83 -24.50 -9.45 6.60
N PHE A 84 -23.41 -9.85 5.94
CA PHE A 84 -22.36 -10.64 6.56
C PHE A 84 -21.75 -9.92 7.78
N LEU A 85 -21.42 -8.63 7.68
CA LEU A 85 -20.93 -7.85 8.81
C LEU A 85 -21.92 -7.79 9.97
N LEU A 86 -23.22 -7.66 9.68
CA LEU A 86 -24.28 -7.68 10.70
C LEU A 86 -24.35 -9.01 11.43
N LEU A 87 -24.19 -10.15 10.74
CA LEU A 87 -24.13 -11.47 11.38
C LEU A 87 -22.99 -11.61 12.39
N PHE A 88 -21.89 -10.87 12.17
CA PHE A 88 -20.70 -10.89 13.03
C PHE A 88 -20.52 -9.61 13.87
N ILE A 89 -21.58 -8.80 14.01
CA ILE A 89 -21.51 -7.48 14.67
C ILE A 89 -21.00 -7.54 16.12
N ARG A 90 -21.17 -8.68 16.80
CA ARG A 90 -20.65 -8.91 18.15
C ARG A 90 -19.16 -8.59 18.29
N TYR A 91 -18.37 -8.82 17.25
CA TYR A 91 -16.94 -8.56 17.28
C TYR A 91 -16.62 -7.06 17.19
N TRP A 92 -17.51 -6.28 16.56
CA TRP A 92 -17.39 -4.83 16.50
C TRP A 92 -17.74 -4.17 17.84
N PHE A 93 -18.77 -4.66 18.54
CA PHE A 93 -19.12 -4.15 19.88
C PHE A 93 -18.05 -4.39 20.95
N ASN A 94 -17.13 -5.33 20.73
CA ASN A 94 -15.99 -5.55 21.62
C ASN A 94 -14.91 -4.46 21.50
N ILE A 95 -15.07 -3.50 20.59
CA ILE A 95 -14.11 -2.42 20.38
C ILE A 95 -14.42 -1.24 21.30
N ASN A 96 -13.41 -0.76 22.02
CA ASN A 96 -13.56 0.43 22.87
C ASN A 96 -13.51 1.70 22.03
N LEU A 97 -14.67 2.31 21.76
CA LEU A 97 -14.80 3.56 21.00
C LEU A 97 -14.38 4.81 21.79
N TRP A 98 -14.20 4.71 23.11
CA TRP A 98 -13.83 5.82 24.00
C TRP A 98 -12.32 5.87 24.30
N ASP A 99 -11.49 5.45 23.34
CA ASP A 99 -10.03 5.48 23.47
C ASP A 99 -9.44 6.81 22.93
N TRP A 100 -8.38 7.33 23.55
CA TRP A 100 -7.65 8.52 23.11
C TRP A 100 -7.18 8.42 21.65
N ASN A 101 -6.93 7.20 21.18
CA ASN A 101 -6.62 6.93 19.78
C ASN A 101 -7.72 7.42 18.81
N HIS A 102 -8.99 7.50 19.24
CA HIS A 102 -10.09 8.08 18.45
C HIS A 102 -9.98 9.58 18.29
N ALA A 103 -9.65 10.30 19.35
CA ALA A 103 -9.41 11.74 19.25
C ALA A 103 -8.24 12.02 18.30
N ILE A 104 -7.14 11.26 18.42
CA ILE A 104 -5.96 11.39 17.54
C ILE A 104 -6.32 11.07 16.08
N PHE A 105 -7.15 10.06 15.84
CA PHE A 105 -7.65 9.72 14.50
C PHE A 105 -8.40 10.89 13.86
N PHE A 106 -9.36 11.50 14.55
CA PHE A 106 -10.13 12.62 14.00
C PHE A 106 -9.26 13.84 13.73
N VAL A 107 -8.26 14.12 14.58
CA VAL A 107 -7.29 15.19 14.31
C VAL A 107 -6.47 14.90 13.05
N ALA A 108 -5.91 13.69 12.92
CA ALA A 108 -5.13 13.30 11.75
C ALA A 108 -6.00 13.32 10.47
N PHE A 109 -7.24 12.83 10.56
CA PHE A 109 -8.21 12.88 9.47
C PHE A 109 -8.47 14.32 9.01
N GLY A 110 -8.71 15.25 9.95
CA GLY A 110 -8.88 16.66 9.64
C GLY A 110 -7.66 17.28 8.95
N VAL A 111 -6.44 16.91 9.36
CA VAL A 111 -5.21 17.35 8.70
C VAL A 111 -5.13 16.84 7.26
N PHE A 112 -5.37 15.56 7.01
CA PHE A 112 -5.33 15.01 5.64
C PHE A 112 -6.43 15.59 4.74
N MET A 113 -7.64 15.80 5.26
CA MET A 113 -8.69 16.52 4.53
C MET A 113 -8.27 17.95 4.19
N THR A 114 -7.63 18.67 5.12
CA THR A 114 -7.14 20.04 4.88
C THR A 114 -6.02 20.06 3.83
N LEU A 115 -5.10 19.10 3.87
CA LEU A 115 -4.03 18.97 2.88
C LEU A 115 -4.58 18.77 1.47
N TYR A 116 -5.64 17.98 1.33
CA TYR A 116 -6.32 17.81 0.05
C TYR A 116 -6.87 19.13 -0.50
N TYR A 117 -7.59 19.90 0.31
CA TYR A 117 -8.07 21.21 -0.13
C TYR A 117 -6.91 22.16 -0.44
N ALA A 118 -5.85 22.17 0.38
CA ALA A 118 -4.68 23.00 0.16
C ALA A 118 -3.98 22.68 -1.17
N LYS A 119 -3.88 21.41 -1.56
CA LYS A 119 -3.33 21.01 -2.86
C LYS A 119 -4.04 21.71 -4.02
N ASN A 120 -5.38 21.70 -4.02
CA ASN A 120 -6.17 22.32 -5.09
C ASN A 120 -5.92 23.83 -5.24
N TYR A 121 -5.49 24.51 -4.17
CA TYR A 121 -5.17 25.94 -4.19
C TYR A 121 -3.70 26.24 -4.54
N PHE A 122 -2.75 25.38 -4.12
CA PHE A 122 -1.31 25.71 -4.20
C PHE A 122 -0.52 24.91 -5.25
N ILE A 123 -1.02 23.74 -5.67
CA ILE A 123 -0.28 22.81 -6.53
C ILE A 123 -0.82 22.81 -7.98
N ALA A 124 -1.98 23.42 -8.26
CA ALA A 124 -2.56 23.47 -9.60
C ALA A 124 -2.42 24.84 -10.29
N PRO A 125 -1.51 24.98 -11.27
CA PRO A 125 -1.89 25.61 -12.54
C PRO A 125 -1.40 24.86 -13.81
N SER A 126 -0.93 23.60 -13.71
CA SER A 126 -0.77 22.70 -14.86
C SER A 126 -2.03 21.84 -15.00
N GLY A 127 -3.05 22.46 -15.56
CA GLY A 127 -4.39 21.90 -15.64
C GLY A 127 -4.46 20.66 -16.52
N SER A 128 -4.74 19.53 -15.89
CA SER A 128 -5.89 18.73 -16.33
C SER A 128 -6.32 17.83 -15.18
N ASN A 129 -7.55 18.04 -14.70
CA ASN A 129 -8.31 17.01 -14.01
C ASN A 129 -8.63 15.88 -15.02
N ILE A 130 -7.62 15.22 -15.61
CA ILE A 130 -7.72 14.22 -16.71
C ILE A 130 -8.73 13.11 -16.38
N THR A 131 -8.94 12.91 -15.09
CA THR A 131 -9.72 11.84 -14.47
C THR A 131 -11.19 12.23 -14.25
N ASN A 132 -11.51 13.51 -13.99
CA ASN A 132 -12.91 13.95 -13.93
C ASN A 132 -13.58 13.84 -15.30
N SER A 133 -12.87 14.15 -16.38
CA SER A 133 -13.37 13.93 -17.76
C SER A 133 -13.59 12.46 -18.09
N TYR A 134 -12.71 11.56 -17.64
CA TYR A 134 -12.88 10.12 -17.83
C TYR A 134 -14.11 9.60 -17.06
N ILE A 135 -14.29 10.05 -15.81
CA ILE A 135 -15.43 9.64 -14.99
C ILE A 135 -16.76 10.13 -15.58
N LEU A 136 -16.83 11.38 -16.01
CA LEU A 136 -18.04 11.94 -16.62
C LEU A 136 -18.43 11.21 -17.90
N SER A 137 -17.50 10.52 -18.59
CA SER A 137 -17.81 9.73 -19.78
C SER A 137 -18.74 8.53 -19.51
N PHE A 138 -18.84 8.05 -18.26
CA PHE A 138 -19.76 6.98 -17.86
C PHE A 138 -21.19 7.47 -17.61
N TYR A 139 -21.40 8.79 -17.62
CA TYR A 139 -22.68 9.42 -17.33
C TYR A 139 -23.15 10.24 -18.54
N PHE A 140 -24.46 10.28 -18.77
CA PHE A 140 -25.08 11.26 -19.66
C PHE A 140 -25.86 12.28 -18.85
N PHE A 141 -26.07 13.44 -19.45
CA PHE A 141 -26.84 14.53 -18.88
C PHE A 141 -28.32 14.38 -19.22
N ASP A 142 -29.19 14.40 -18.20
CA ASP A 142 -30.64 14.46 -18.34
C ASP A 142 -31.16 15.72 -17.64
N SER A 143 -31.89 16.56 -18.38
CA SER A 143 -32.52 17.77 -17.88
C SER A 143 -33.98 17.49 -17.55
N ALA A 144 -34.23 16.79 -16.44
CA ALA A 144 -35.57 16.65 -15.90
C ALA A 144 -35.83 17.78 -14.90
N ASP A 145 -36.91 18.54 -15.11
CA ASP A 145 -37.43 19.56 -14.18
C ASP A 145 -36.40 20.62 -13.70
N ASN A 146 -35.74 21.31 -14.64
CA ASN A 146 -34.76 22.38 -14.38
C ASN A 146 -33.56 21.99 -13.49
N ASN A 147 -33.40 20.71 -13.17
CA ASN A 147 -32.26 20.18 -12.44
C ASN A 147 -31.38 19.35 -13.37
N ILE A 148 -30.08 19.58 -13.26
CA ILE A 148 -29.08 18.81 -13.97
C ILE A 148 -28.93 17.47 -13.26
N ILE A 149 -29.41 16.39 -13.87
CA ILE A 149 -29.29 15.05 -13.31
C ILE A 149 -28.39 14.23 -14.23
N PHE A 150 -27.28 13.73 -13.69
CA PHE A 150 -26.47 12.75 -14.40
C PHE A 150 -27.15 11.38 -14.34
N LYS A 151 -27.06 10.59 -15.40
CA LYS A 151 -27.58 9.21 -15.41
C LYS A 151 -26.50 8.31 -15.98
N LEU A 152 -26.37 7.11 -15.43
CA LEU A 152 -25.44 6.12 -15.97
C LEU A 152 -25.75 5.87 -17.44
N ASN A 153 -24.76 6.04 -18.31
CA ASN A 153 -24.94 5.83 -19.74
C ASN A 153 -25.03 4.33 -20.04
N PRO A 154 -26.21 3.83 -20.47
CA PRO A 154 -26.42 2.40 -20.70
C PRO A 154 -25.62 1.86 -21.90
N ASN A 155 -25.15 2.75 -22.76
CA ASN A 155 -24.39 2.42 -23.97
C ASN A 155 -22.90 2.29 -23.70
N VAL A 156 -22.42 2.72 -22.52
CA VAL A 156 -21.01 2.57 -22.15
C VAL A 156 -20.73 1.11 -21.82
N THR A 157 -19.95 0.48 -22.69
CA THR A 157 -19.39 -0.86 -22.49
C THR A 157 -17.98 -0.75 -21.95
N VAL A 158 -17.65 -1.59 -20.98
CA VAL A 158 -16.29 -1.68 -20.46
C VAL A 158 -15.56 -2.71 -21.32
N ALA A 159 -14.85 -2.24 -22.35
CA ALA A 159 -14.02 -3.11 -23.18
C ALA A 159 -12.63 -3.29 -22.54
N LYS A 160 -12.20 -4.55 -22.40
CA LYS A 160 -10.92 -5.02 -21.82
C LYS A 160 -10.81 -4.94 -20.28
N ALA A 161 -10.23 -6.01 -19.74
CA ALA A 161 -9.92 -6.25 -18.33
C ALA A 161 -9.10 -5.16 -17.63
N GLN A 162 -8.19 -4.50 -18.35
CA GLN A 162 -7.32 -3.44 -17.81
C GLN A 162 -8.11 -2.27 -17.20
N ALA A 163 -9.37 -2.04 -17.64
CA ALA A 163 -10.23 -1.00 -17.09
C ALA A 163 -10.97 -1.42 -15.81
N LEU A 164 -11.28 -2.69 -15.57
CA LEU A 164 -12.23 -3.12 -14.52
C LEU A 164 -11.65 -3.06 -13.10
N ALA A 165 -10.38 -3.45 -12.97
CA ALA A 165 -9.62 -3.44 -11.72
C ALA A 165 -9.55 -2.04 -11.08
N THR A 166 -9.44 -1.03 -11.94
CA THR A 166 -9.30 0.40 -11.61
C THR A 166 -10.66 1.08 -11.46
N LEU A 167 -11.72 0.44 -11.99
CA LEU A 167 -13.11 0.85 -11.85
C LEU A 167 -13.76 0.34 -10.55
N SER A 168 -13.20 -0.57 -9.77
CA SER A 168 -13.88 -1.13 -8.57
C SER A 168 -14.31 -0.05 -7.56
N TRP A 169 -13.41 0.89 -7.24
CA TRP A 169 -13.65 2.05 -6.37
C TRP A 169 -14.57 3.08 -7.01
N PHE A 170 -14.37 3.34 -8.31
CA PHE A 170 -15.21 4.27 -9.06
C PHE A 170 -16.65 3.76 -9.18
N THR A 171 -16.81 2.47 -9.44
CA THR A 171 -18.10 1.76 -9.44
C THR A 171 -18.70 1.81 -8.04
N ASN A 172 -17.89 1.72 -6.98
CA ASN A 172 -18.35 1.86 -5.60
C ASN A 172 -18.90 3.27 -5.30
N VAL A 173 -18.20 4.31 -5.72
CA VAL A 173 -18.70 5.70 -5.62
C VAL A 173 -19.91 5.93 -6.52
N SER A 174 -19.94 5.32 -7.70
CA SER A 174 -21.06 5.38 -8.64
C SER A 174 -22.35 4.75 -8.08
N VAL A 175 -22.24 3.78 -7.17
CA VAL A 175 -23.40 3.29 -6.40
C VAL A 175 -24.03 4.41 -5.56
N TRP A 176 -23.21 5.22 -4.89
CA TRP A 176 -23.70 6.35 -4.10
C TRP A 176 -24.37 7.42 -4.96
N PHE A 177 -23.86 7.65 -6.16
CA PHE A 177 -24.53 8.50 -7.15
C PHE A 177 -25.94 7.99 -7.45
N VAL A 178 -26.06 6.71 -7.84
CA VAL A 178 -27.36 6.08 -8.18
C VAL A 178 -28.33 6.13 -6.99
N MET A 179 -27.84 5.99 -5.76
CA MET A 179 -28.67 6.04 -4.55
C MET A 179 -29.13 7.45 -4.16
N THR A 180 -28.28 8.47 -4.37
CA THR A 180 -28.51 9.82 -3.82
C THR A 180 -28.98 10.82 -4.87
N GLY A 181 -28.73 10.58 -6.15
CA GLY A 181 -29.09 11.47 -7.26
C GLY A 181 -28.35 12.81 -7.29
N ILE A 182 -27.22 12.94 -6.59
CA ILE A 182 -26.40 14.18 -6.56
C ILE A 182 -25.36 14.16 -7.66
N ASP A 183 -25.05 15.31 -8.27
CA ASP A 183 -24.00 15.49 -9.28
C ASP A 183 -22.73 14.63 -8.99
N PRO A 184 -22.27 13.79 -9.94
CA PRO A 184 -21.08 12.97 -9.76
C PRO A 184 -19.87 13.80 -9.37
N ASN A 185 -19.72 15.03 -9.90
CA ASN A 185 -18.60 15.89 -9.57
C ASN A 185 -18.56 16.18 -8.06
N ASP A 186 -19.67 16.63 -7.49
CA ASP A 186 -19.74 16.95 -6.05
C ASP A 186 -19.46 15.72 -5.15
N ILE A 187 -19.85 14.53 -5.61
CA ILE A 187 -19.60 13.27 -4.91
C ILE A 187 -18.12 12.86 -5.01
N ILE A 188 -17.54 12.90 -6.22
CA ILE A 188 -16.16 12.49 -6.49
C ILE A 188 -15.18 13.36 -5.70
N TRP A 189 -15.39 14.68 -5.71
CA TRP A 189 -14.53 15.65 -5.03
C TRP A 189 -14.56 15.57 -3.50
N ASN A 190 -15.55 14.90 -2.90
CA ASN A 190 -15.69 14.88 -1.44
C ASN A 190 -15.57 13.47 -0.84
N LEU A 191 -16.22 12.47 -1.42
CA LEU A 191 -16.31 11.14 -0.81
C LEU A 191 -15.03 10.31 -0.94
N LEU A 192 -14.32 10.43 -2.07
CA LEU A 192 -13.05 9.72 -2.28
C LEU A 192 -11.94 10.22 -1.36
N ASN A 193 -11.91 11.53 -1.11
CA ASN A 193 -10.95 12.14 -0.21
C ASN A 193 -11.18 11.73 1.24
N ILE A 194 -12.44 11.50 1.61
CA ILE A 194 -12.78 10.92 2.90
C ILE A 194 -12.16 9.52 3.04
N LEU A 195 -12.26 8.64 2.03
CA LEU A 195 -11.64 7.30 2.09
C LEU A 195 -10.12 7.37 2.20
N ASP A 196 -9.48 8.19 1.39
CA ASP A 196 -8.01 8.36 1.38
C ASP A 196 -7.53 8.94 2.72
N ALA A 197 -8.19 9.99 3.24
CA ALA A 197 -7.87 10.57 4.54
C ALA A 197 -8.12 9.59 5.69
N MET A 198 -9.18 8.77 5.63
CA MET A 198 -9.45 7.71 6.62
C MET A 198 -8.33 6.66 6.63
N LEU A 199 -7.84 6.25 5.46
CA LEU A 199 -6.73 5.30 5.36
C LEU A 199 -5.44 5.88 5.96
N PHE A 200 -5.05 7.09 5.55
CA PHE A 200 -3.82 7.73 6.04
C PHE A 200 -3.89 8.09 7.53
N ALA A 201 -5.04 8.52 8.03
CA ALA A 201 -5.25 8.72 9.47
C ALA A 201 -5.15 7.40 10.24
N SER A 202 -5.71 6.31 9.71
CA SER A 202 -5.58 4.98 10.33
C SER A 202 -4.12 4.50 10.35
N ILE A 203 -3.38 4.73 9.27
CA ILE A 203 -1.94 4.44 9.17
C ILE A 203 -1.17 5.22 10.25
N PHE A 204 -1.43 6.53 10.37
CA PHE A 204 -0.79 7.37 11.37
C PHE A 204 -1.02 6.85 12.80
N VAL A 205 -2.27 6.59 13.17
CA VAL A 205 -2.59 6.11 14.52
C VAL A 205 -2.00 4.73 14.78
N THR A 206 -1.97 3.86 13.76
CA THR A 206 -1.35 2.54 13.84
C THR A 206 0.17 2.63 14.07
N LEU A 207 0.85 3.53 13.36
CA LEU A 207 2.28 3.78 13.56
C LEU A 207 2.53 4.32 14.98
N LEU A 208 1.75 5.32 15.40
CA LEU A 208 1.87 5.92 16.71
C LEU A 208 1.66 4.90 17.83
N SER A 209 0.61 4.07 17.75
CA SER A 209 0.28 3.11 18.80
C SER A 209 1.31 1.99 18.94
N ASN A 210 1.90 1.53 17.83
CA ASN A 210 2.79 0.36 17.83
C ASN A 210 4.26 0.75 18.04
N PHE A 211 4.65 1.96 17.64
CA PHE A 211 6.07 2.35 17.60
C PHE A 211 6.43 3.54 18.47
N ALA A 212 5.47 4.30 19.02
CA ALA A 212 5.79 5.33 19.99
C ALA A 212 6.37 4.70 21.26
N ASN A 213 7.65 4.96 21.53
CA ASN A 213 8.30 4.48 22.74
C ASN A 213 7.65 5.13 23.97
N LYS A 214 7.14 4.31 24.90
CA LYS A 214 6.54 4.77 26.17
C LYS A 214 7.45 5.68 27.00
N LYS A 215 8.77 5.59 26.82
CA LYS A 215 9.77 6.41 27.52
C LYS A 215 10.12 7.72 26.82
N SER A 216 9.67 7.91 25.59
CA SER A 216 9.94 9.09 24.76
C SER A 216 8.75 10.04 24.76
N ASN A 217 8.97 11.28 24.33
CA ASN A 217 7.89 12.26 24.18
C ASN A 217 6.95 11.87 23.03
N SER A 218 5.91 11.09 23.34
CA SER A 218 4.94 10.57 22.36
C SER A 218 4.25 11.69 21.56
N PHE A 219 4.01 12.85 22.16
CA PHE A 219 3.44 14.01 21.45
C PHE A 219 4.38 14.53 20.35
N LEU A 220 5.66 14.70 20.66
CA LEU A 220 6.65 15.23 19.71
C LEU A 220 6.98 14.23 18.61
N ILE A 221 7.05 12.93 18.95
CA ILE A 221 7.16 11.86 17.95
C ILE A 221 5.91 11.84 17.06
N GLY A 222 4.72 11.96 17.65
CA GLY A 222 3.45 11.99 16.91
C GLY A 222 3.37 13.19 15.97
N SER A 223 3.74 14.39 16.41
CA SER A 223 3.78 15.57 15.55
C SER A 223 4.78 15.42 14.41
N LEU A 224 5.98 14.90 14.69
CA LEU A 224 7.02 14.73 13.67
C LEU A 224 6.62 13.64 12.67
N SER A 225 6.02 12.55 13.13
CA SER A 225 5.48 11.51 12.24
C SER A 225 4.31 12.03 11.41
N LEU A 226 3.42 12.85 11.98
CA LEU A 226 2.31 13.44 11.23
C LEU A 226 2.83 14.39 10.15
N LEU A 227 3.85 15.19 10.46
CA LEU A 227 4.51 16.08 9.50
C LEU A 227 5.17 15.31 8.37
N VAL A 228 5.95 14.26 8.67
CA VAL A 228 6.61 13.44 7.63
C VAL A 228 5.58 12.72 6.76
N LEU A 229 4.49 12.22 7.36
CA LEU A 229 3.42 11.54 6.61
C LEU A 229 2.62 12.54 5.74
N SER A 230 2.38 13.74 6.25
CA SER A 230 1.75 14.85 5.50
C SER A 230 2.62 15.30 4.32
N ALA A 231 3.93 15.47 4.54
CA ALA A 231 4.88 15.81 3.49
C ALA A 231 4.97 14.71 2.42
N SER A 232 4.95 13.44 2.85
CA SER A 232 4.91 12.29 1.95
C SER A 232 3.66 12.33 1.07
N LYS A 233 2.51 12.69 1.64
CA LYS A 233 1.25 12.80 0.89
C LYS A 233 1.24 13.96 -0.09
N LEU A 234 1.74 15.13 0.32
CA LEU A 234 1.89 16.28 -0.58
C LEU A 234 2.83 15.97 -1.75
N LEU A 235 3.90 15.22 -1.51
CA LEU A 235 4.84 14.81 -2.54
C LEU A 235 4.19 13.84 -3.54
N ILE A 236 3.34 12.92 -3.09
CA ILE A 236 2.54 12.07 -3.99
C ILE A 236 1.58 12.93 -4.84
N TYR A 237 0.92 13.92 -4.23
CA TYR A 237 0.03 14.84 -4.95
C TYR A 237 0.76 15.75 -5.93
N TYR A 238 2.01 16.15 -5.62
CA TYR A 238 2.86 16.93 -6.53
C TYR A 238 3.17 16.17 -7.82
N PHE A 239 3.31 14.84 -7.75
CA PHE A 239 3.49 13.98 -8.91
C PHE A 239 2.22 13.76 -9.75
N GLY A 240 1.14 14.51 -9.51
CA GLY A 240 -0.14 14.35 -10.22
C GLY A 240 -0.91 13.09 -9.83
N TYR A 241 -0.47 12.37 -8.79
CA TYR A 241 -1.18 11.21 -8.26
C TYR A 241 -2.24 11.64 -7.26
N ASP A 242 -3.36 12.11 -7.78
CA ASP A 242 -4.55 12.44 -6.99
C ASP A 242 -5.06 11.26 -6.16
N SER A 243 -5.97 11.50 -5.22
CA SER A 243 -6.48 10.47 -4.31
C SER A 243 -7.04 9.24 -5.04
N TRP A 244 -7.47 9.41 -6.30
CA TRP A 244 -8.03 8.37 -7.17
C TRP A 244 -7.07 7.84 -8.25
N HIS A 245 -5.83 8.32 -8.32
CA HIS A 245 -4.85 7.80 -9.28
C HIS A 245 -4.39 6.40 -8.82
N GLN A 246 -4.30 5.42 -9.74
CA GLN A 246 -3.95 4.03 -9.40
C GLN A 246 -2.63 3.95 -8.63
N GLN A 247 -1.67 4.77 -9.04
CA GLN A 247 -0.37 4.97 -8.43
C GLN A 247 -0.48 5.46 -6.97
N ASN A 248 -1.45 6.32 -6.60
CA ASN A 248 -1.67 6.71 -5.21
C ASN A 248 -2.18 5.51 -4.37
N MET A 249 -3.08 4.68 -4.92
CA MET A 249 -3.53 3.46 -4.23
C MET A 249 -2.39 2.44 -4.07
N LEU A 250 -1.59 2.28 -5.11
CA LEU A 250 -0.35 1.51 -5.10
C LEU A 250 0.57 2.02 -3.98
N THR A 251 0.80 3.33 -3.88
CA THR A 251 1.61 3.90 -2.79
C THR A 251 1.05 3.58 -1.40
N GLY A 252 -0.27 3.66 -1.20
CA GLY A 252 -0.93 3.33 0.06
C GLY A 252 -0.76 1.85 0.44
N LEU A 253 -0.88 0.94 -0.53
CA LEU A 253 -0.71 -0.49 -0.35
C LEU A 253 0.73 -0.85 0.03
N PHE A 254 1.71 -0.20 -0.60
CA PHE A 254 3.13 -0.31 -0.23
C PHE A 254 3.39 0.16 1.20
N PHE A 255 2.85 1.33 1.55
CA PHE A 255 2.92 1.86 2.91
C PHE A 255 2.44 0.83 3.92
N VAL A 256 1.26 0.27 3.67
CA VAL A 256 0.61 -0.68 4.58
C VAL A 256 1.34 -2.00 4.65
N THR A 257 1.84 -2.51 3.53
CA THR A 257 2.65 -3.73 3.48
C THR A 257 3.90 -3.61 4.33
N PHE A 258 4.64 -2.51 4.18
CA PHE A 258 5.88 -2.29 4.92
C PHE A 258 5.61 -2.14 6.42
N ILE A 259 4.51 -1.47 6.79
CA ILE A 259 4.07 -1.35 8.18
C ILE A 259 3.72 -2.72 8.76
N LEU A 260 2.92 -3.51 8.03
CA LEU A 260 2.54 -4.87 8.44
C LEU A 260 3.76 -5.77 8.57
N MET A 261 4.70 -5.72 7.64
CA MET A 261 5.92 -6.50 7.75
C MET A 261 6.83 -6.02 8.91
N THR A 262 6.84 -4.72 9.22
CA THR A 262 7.54 -4.17 10.39
C THR A 262 6.92 -4.64 11.71
N ILE A 263 5.59 -4.64 11.80
CA ILE A 263 4.86 -5.18 12.96
C ILE A 263 5.08 -6.70 13.06
N TYR A 264 5.02 -7.42 11.93
CA TYR A 264 5.21 -8.87 11.87
C TYR A 264 6.61 -9.30 12.33
N THR A 265 7.65 -8.52 12.04
CA THR A 265 9.03 -8.80 12.43
C THR A 265 9.37 -8.33 13.84
N ASN A 266 8.46 -7.61 14.51
CA ASN A 266 8.60 -7.22 15.90
C ASN A 266 8.02 -8.30 16.82
N GLU A 267 8.85 -8.88 17.69
CA GLU A 267 8.46 -9.98 18.59
C GLU A 267 7.32 -9.61 19.56
N GLU A 268 7.23 -8.35 19.96
CA GLU A 268 6.19 -7.87 20.88
C GLU A 268 4.78 -7.92 20.24
N TYR A 269 4.71 -7.68 18.93
CA TYR A 269 3.46 -7.54 18.17
C TYR A 269 3.20 -8.65 17.17
N ARG A 270 4.09 -9.66 17.11
CA ARG A 270 4.01 -10.75 16.14
C ARG A 270 2.70 -11.53 16.31
N SER A 271 1.97 -11.68 15.21
CA SER A 271 0.92 -12.69 15.05
C SER A 271 1.33 -13.74 14.01
N ARG A 272 1.15 -15.02 14.33
CA ARG A 272 1.53 -16.16 13.46
C ARG A 272 0.70 -16.22 12.17
N ASN A 273 -0.46 -15.59 12.16
CA ASN A 273 -1.38 -15.56 11.02
C ASN A 273 -1.31 -14.25 10.24
N MET A 274 -0.50 -13.29 10.68
CA MET A 274 -0.26 -12.04 9.97
C MET A 274 0.23 -12.23 8.52
N PRO A 275 1.04 -13.26 8.20
CA PRO A 275 1.42 -13.54 6.81
C PRO A 275 0.24 -13.82 5.88
N TRP A 276 -0.87 -14.38 6.37
CA TRP A 276 -2.08 -14.56 5.56
C TRP A 276 -2.68 -13.22 5.14
N ILE A 277 -2.70 -12.24 6.04
CA ILE A 277 -3.24 -10.90 5.80
C ILE A 277 -2.39 -10.18 4.77
N ILE A 278 -1.07 -10.25 4.95
CA ILE A 278 -0.10 -9.66 4.03
C ILE A 278 -0.27 -10.29 2.64
N GLY A 279 -0.42 -11.63 2.55
CA GLY A 279 -0.70 -12.32 1.29
C GLY A 279 -2.04 -11.95 0.65
N ILE A 280 -3.10 -11.70 1.43
CA ILE A 280 -4.39 -11.23 0.90
C ILE A 280 -4.28 -9.80 0.36
N ILE A 281 -3.56 -8.93 1.07
CA ILE A 281 -3.28 -7.56 0.59
C ILE A 281 -2.48 -7.63 -0.72
N PHE A 282 -1.54 -8.56 -0.84
CA PHE A 282 -0.83 -8.78 -2.10
C PHE A 282 -1.74 -9.18 -3.25
N ALA A 283 -2.68 -10.07 -3.00
CA ALA A 283 -3.65 -10.47 -4.01
C ALA A 283 -4.60 -9.32 -4.38
N SER A 284 -5.00 -8.49 -3.40
CA SER A 284 -5.82 -7.30 -3.65
C SER A 284 -5.18 -6.37 -4.67
N TYR A 285 -3.86 -6.18 -4.58
CA TYR A 285 -3.10 -5.38 -5.54
C TYR A 285 -3.20 -5.92 -6.96
N ILE A 286 -3.02 -7.24 -7.14
CA ILE A 286 -3.05 -7.86 -8.47
C ILE A 286 -4.42 -7.63 -9.11
N THR A 287 -5.47 -7.60 -8.30
CA THR A 287 -6.83 -7.28 -8.76
C THR A 287 -7.11 -5.79 -8.99
N PHE A 288 -6.20 -4.87 -8.64
CA PHE A 288 -6.34 -3.42 -8.90
C PHE A 288 -5.57 -2.93 -10.12
N GLU A 289 -4.40 -3.50 -10.39
CA GLU A 289 -3.56 -3.08 -11.53
C GLU A 289 -2.75 -4.26 -12.08
N TRP A 290 -3.36 -4.97 -13.02
CA TRP A 290 -2.75 -6.15 -13.64
C TRP A 290 -1.42 -5.85 -14.36
N ASP A 291 -1.30 -4.67 -14.96
CA ASP A 291 -0.08 -4.24 -15.67
C ASP A 291 1.09 -4.00 -14.70
N ALA A 292 0.80 -3.67 -13.44
CA ALA A 292 1.78 -3.50 -12.39
C ALA A 292 1.97 -4.77 -11.54
N SER A 293 1.35 -5.90 -11.91
CA SER A 293 1.36 -7.14 -11.13
C SER A 293 2.77 -7.73 -10.91
N TYR A 294 3.72 -7.49 -11.81
CA TYR A 294 5.12 -7.93 -11.64
C TYR A 294 5.78 -7.32 -10.39
N ILE A 295 5.36 -6.13 -9.98
CA ILE A 295 5.82 -5.47 -8.75
C ILE A 295 5.50 -6.32 -7.52
N MET A 296 4.41 -7.10 -7.56
CA MET A 296 4.06 -7.99 -6.45
C MET A 296 5.05 -9.12 -6.25
N LEU A 297 5.68 -9.59 -7.33
CA LEU A 297 6.75 -10.56 -7.22
C LEU A 297 7.92 -9.97 -6.43
N PHE A 298 8.19 -8.66 -6.58
CA PHE A 298 9.25 -7.96 -5.85
C PHE A 298 8.90 -7.81 -4.38
N ILE A 299 7.65 -7.47 -4.06
CA ILE A 299 7.19 -7.37 -2.67
C ILE A 299 7.21 -8.75 -1.98
N ILE A 300 6.76 -9.79 -2.66
CA ILE A 300 6.81 -11.18 -2.19
C ILE A 300 8.26 -11.57 -1.90
N TYR A 301 9.16 -11.28 -2.84
CA TYR A 301 10.59 -11.57 -2.71
C TYR A 301 11.16 -10.90 -1.46
N VAL A 302 10.97 -9.58 -1.31
CA VAL A 302 11.46 -8.82 -0.15
C VAL A 302 10.86 -9.33 1.16
N SER A 303 9.56 -9.62 1.18
CA SER A 303 8.87 -10.12 2.38
C SER A 303 9.38 -11.49 2.84
N THR A 304 9.71 -12.34 1.87
CA THR A 304 10.34 -13.65 2.11
C THR A 304 11.73 -13.47 2.72
N TRP A 305 12.56 -12.61 2.13
CA TRP A 305 13.91 -12.33 2.65
C TRP A 305 13.89 -11.73 4.05
N ILE A 306 13.02 -10.77 4.31
CA ILE A 306 12.88 -10.18 5.63
C ILE A 306 12.47 -11.22 6.67
N SER A 307 11.55 -12.11 6.31
CA SER A 307 11.12 -13.19 7.21
C SER A 307 12.28 -14.14 7.51
N MET A 308 13.06 -14.49 6.49
CA MET A 308 14.25 -15.33 6.62
C MET A 308 15.34 -14.66 7.47
N LEU A 309 15.63 -13.38 7.25
CA LEU A 309 16.61 -12.61 8.02
C LEU A 309 16.24 -12.49 9.51
N LYS A 310 14.94 -12.49 9.82
CA LYS A 310 14.44 -12.35 11.20
C LYS A 310 14.24 -13.70 11.90
N TYR A 311 13.82 -14.73 11.17
CA TYR A 311 13.37 -16.00 11.75
C TYR A 311 14.18 -17.19 11.25
N LYS A 312 14.81 -17.89 12.19
CA LYS A 312 15.53 -19.15 11.92
C LYS A 312 14.59 -20.31 11.53
N THR A 313 13.31 -20.23 11.87
CA THR A 313 12.33 -21.31 11.69
C THR A 313 10.97 -20.81 11.25
N ASN A 314 10.21 -21.68 10.58
CA ASN A 314 8.87 -21.50 10.03
C ASN A 314 8.73 -20.43 8.93
N PHE A 315 9.82 -19.81 8.48
CA PHE A 315 9.75 -18.79 7.43
C PHE A 315 9.28 -19.37 6.08
N LEU A 316 9.49 -20.66 5.81
CA LEU A 316 8.93 -21.31 4.60
C LEU A 316 7.40 -21.42 4.67
N LYS A 317 6.82 -21.63 5.87
CA LYS A 317 5.35 -21.59 6.05
C LYS A 317 4.82 -20.19 5.75
N ASP A 318 5.55 -19.17 6.17
CA ASP A 318 5.14 -17.79 5.95
C ASP A 318 5.29 -17.39 4.49
N MET A 319 6.34 -17.86 3.80
CA MET A 319 6.50 -17.73 2.36
C MET A 319 5.28 -18.26 1.60
N VAL A 320 4.78 -19.45 1.94
CA VAL A 320 3.58 -19.99 1.27
C VAL A 320 2.36 -19.11 1.52
N LYS A 321 2.17 -18.60 2.74
CA LYS A 321 1.03 -17.72 3.06
C LYS A 321 1.11 -16.39 2.30
N PHE A 322 2.31 -15.85 2.09
CA PHE A 322 2.50 -14.63 1.29
C PHE A 322 2.17 -14.86 -0.19
N THR A 323 2.45 -16.04 -0.74
CA THR A 323 2.39 -16.29 -2.19
C THR A 323 1.10 -16.94 -2.67
N LEU A 324 0.40 -17.69 -1.82
CA LEU A 324 -0.71 -18.54 -2.26
C LEU A 324 -1.79 -17.78 -3.03
N PHE A 325 -2.29 -16.67 -2.48
CA PHE A 325 -3.34 -15.89 -3.12
C PHE A 325 -2.84 -15.16 -4.36
N SER A 326 -1.62 -14.61 -4.32
CA SER A 326 -1.01 -13.95 -5.47
C SER A 326 -0.84 -14.90 -6.65
N THR A 327 -0.38 -16.13 -6.41
CA THR A 327 -0.23 -17.16 -7.46
C THR A 327 -1.58 -17.49 -8.11
N LEU A 328 -2.66 -17.60 -7.33
CA LEU A 328 -4.00 -17.80 -7.88
C LEU A 328 -4.41 -16.64 -8.79
N CYS A 329 -4.20 -15.38 -8.36
CA CYS A 329 -4.49 -14.22 -9.19
C CYS A 329 -3.68 -14.23 -10.50
N PHE A 330 -2.39 -14.59 -10.46
CA PHE A 330 -1.58 -14.73 -11.68
C PHE A 330 -2.10 -15.80 -12.64
N ILE A 331 -2.64 -16.92 -12.14
CA ILE A 331 -3.28 -17.93 -13.00
C ILE A 331 -4.48 -17.32 -13.74
N PHE A 332 -5.37 -16.64 -13.01
CA PHE A 332 -6.55 -15.98 -13.60
C PHE A 332 -6.17 -14.90 -14.61
N TYR A 333 -5.17 -14.07 -14.30
CA TYR A 333 -4.63 -13.08 -15.23
C TYR A 333 -4.25 -13.70 -16.56
N ASN A 334 -3.40 -14.73 -16.48
CA ASN A 334 -2.84 -15.35 -17.67
C ASN A 334 -3.90 -16.12 -18.46
N ALA A 335 -4.94 -16.63 -17.80
CA ALA A 335 -6.12 -17.18 -18.47
C ALA A 335 -6.87 -16.11 -19.28
N GLN A 336 -7.01 -14.91 -18.73
CA GLN A 336 -7.69 -13.78 -19.37
C GLN A 336 -6.92 -13.24 -20.58
N ILE A 337 -5.60 -13.04 -20.47
CA ILE A 337 -4.74 -12.62 -21.60
C ILE A 337 -4.40 -13.78 -22.55
N LYS A 338 -4.97 -14.97 -22.32
CA LYS A 338 -4.77 -16.20 -23.11
C LYS A 338 -3.31 -16.62 -23.22
N ASN A 339 -2.50 -16.32 -22.22
CA ASN A 339 -1.09 -16.72 -22.16
C ASN A 339 -0.93 -18.11 -21.52
N ILE A 340 -1.18 -19.14 -22.33
CA ILE A 340 -1.24 -20.55 -21.92
C ILE A 340 0.04 -21.01 -21.21
N LEU A 341 1.22 -20.56 -21.68
CA LEU A 341 2.51 -20.95 -21.10
C LEU A 341 2.63 -20.47 -19.64
N LEU A 342 2.32 -19.21 -19.37
CA LEU A 342 2.39 -18.66 -18.02
C LEU A 342 1.34 -19.30 -17.09
N ILE A 343 0.16 -19.65 -17.60
CA ILE A 343 -0.85 -20.40 -16.82
C ILE A 343 -0.22 -21.68 -16.26
N PHE A 344 0.40 -22.51 -17.11
CA PHE A 344 0.99 -23.77 -16.66
C PHE A 344 2.14 -23.57 -15.66
N ILE A 345 2.97 -22.54 -15.85
CA ILE A 345 4.05 -22.21 -14.91
C ILE A 345 3.47 -21.86 -13.53
N PHE A 346 2.48 -20.96 -13.46
CA PHE A 346 1.88 -20.58 -12.19
C PHE A 346 1.06 -21.70 -11.55
N LEU A 347 0.43 -22.57 -12.35
CA LEU A 347 -0.29 -23.74 -11.86
C LEU A 347 0.67 -24.78 -11.27
N GLY A 348 1.83 -24.98 -11.91
CA GLY A 348 2.93 -25.79 -11.37
C GLY A 348 3.49 -25.22 -10.06
N LEU A 349 3.72 -23.89 -9.99
CA LEU A 349 4.13 -23.21 -8.76
C LEU A 349 3.08 -23.35 -7.65
N PHE A 350 1.79 -23.21 -7.98
CA PHE A 350 0.69 -23.38 -7.04
C PHE A 350 0.65 -24.80 -6.47
N LEU A 351 0.81 -25.80 -7.34
CA LEU A 351 0.87 -27.21 -6.95
C LEU A 351 2.10 -27.48 -6.06
N LEU A 352 3.25 -26.88 -6.37
CA LEU A 352 4.44 -26.93 -5.52
C LEU A 352 4.19 -26.29 -4.14
N MET A 353 3.48 -25.16 -4.06
CA MET A 353 3.10 -24.54 -2.78
C MET A 353 2.16 -25.42 -1.94
N ILE A 354 1.24 -26.15 -2.58
CA ILE A 354 0.37 -27.13 -1.92
C ILE A 354 1.20 -28.28 -1.36
N ILE A 355 2.10 -28.86 -2.16
CA ILE A 355 3.01 -29.92 -1.72
C ILE A 355 3.87 -29.44 -0.56
N LEU A 356 4.45 -28.24 -0.67
CA LEU A 356 5.27 -27.66 0.39
C LEU A 356 4.47 -27.47 1.67
N SER A 357 3.23 -26.96 1.58
CA SER A 357 2.33 -26.82 2.74
C SER A 357 2.04 -28.16 3.40
N PHE A 358 1.79 -29.20 2.60
CA PHE A 358 1.56 -30.55 3.09
C PHE A 358 2.80 -31.10 3.82
N LEU A 359 3.99 -30.94 3.25
CA LEU A 359 5.26 -31.35 3.88
C LEU A 359 5.53 -30.58 5.17
N LEU A 360 5.27 -29.27 5.18
CA LEU A 360 5.41 -28.39 6.33
C LEU A 360 4.46 -28.75 7.49
N TYR A 361 3.32 -29.38 7.19
CA TYR A 361 2.37 -29.88 8.17
C TYR A 361 2.73 -31.29 8.68
N ARG A 362 3.07 -32.22 7.77
CA ARG A 362 3.23 -33.65 8.11
C ARG A 362 4.65 -34.04 8.53
N ASN A 363 5.69 -33.42 7.97
CA ASN A 363 7.10 -33.79 8.15
C ASN A 363 7.97 -32.56 8.44
N TYR A 364 7.56 -31.73 9.40
CA TYR A 364 8.26 -30.47 9.70
C TYR A 364 9.74 -30.66 10.07
N SER A 365 10.15 -31.80 10.65
CA SER A 365 11.55 -32.09 10.99
C SER A 365 12.50 -31.99 9.80
N ARG A 366 12.13 -32.56 8.65
CA ARG A 366 12.96 -32.51 7.42
C ARG A 366 13.03 -31.11 6.83
N VAL A 367 11.94 -30.35 6.92
CA VAL A 367 11.91 -28.97 6.41
C VAL A 367 12.65 -28.03 7.35
N HIS A 368 12.67 -28.33 8.64
CA HIS A 368 13.42 -27.57 9.64
C HIS A 368 14.93 -27.57 9.36
N ASP A 369 15.50 -28.70 8.93
CA ASP A 369 16.91 -28.78 8.55
C ASP A 369 17.23 -27.89 7.35
N ILE A 370 16.34 -27.87 6.35
CA ILE A 370 16.44 -26.98 5.18
C ILE A 370 16.35 -25.51 5.62
N GLU A 371 15.41 -25.17 6.50
CA GLU A 371 15.27 -23.80 7.05
C GLU A 371 16.56 -23.37 7.77
N ILE A 372 17.19 -24.26 8.55
CA ILE A 372 18.45 -23.98 9.24
C ILE A 372 19.59 -23.76 8.24
N MET A 373 19.72 -24.63 7.23
CA MET A 373 20.77 -24.50 6.21
C MET A 373 20.62 -23.17 5.43
N MET A 374 19.40 -22.85 5.03
CA MET A 374 19.08 -21.59 4.36
C MET A 374 19.40 -20.39 5.26
N TYR A 375 18.96 -20.41 6.53
CA TYR A 375 19.21 -19.33 7.48
C TYR A 375 20.71 -19.09 7.71
N LEU A 376 21.51 -20.16 7.85
CA LEU A 376 22.97 -20.03 7.99
C LEU A 376 23.63 -19.46 6.73
N GLY A 377 23.10 -19.81 5.54
CA GLY A 377 23.54 -19.30 4.25
C GLY A 377 22.95 -17.95 3.84
N GLN A 378 22.09 -17.33 4.67
CA GLN A 378 21.18 -16.26 4.24
C GLN A 378 21.87 -15.06 3.57
N LYS A 379 23.04 -14.65 4.05
CA LYS A 379 23.80 -13.54 3.45
C LYS A 379 24.18 -13.82 2.00
N LYS A 380 24.69 -15.02 1.74
CA LYS A 380 25.13 -15.41 0.39
C LYS A 380 23.91 -15.56 -0.51
N LEU A 381 22.87 -16.23 -0.02
CA LEU A 381 21.65 -16.48 -0.78
C LEU A 381 20.92 -15.17 -1.15
N LEU A 382 20.98 -14.15 -0.30
CA LEU A 382 20.36 -12.83 -0.55
C LEU A 382 20.94 -12.14 -1.80
N PHE A 383 22.22 -12.39 -2.12
CA PHE A 383 22.87 -11.83 -3.31
C PHE A 383 22.74 -12.71 -4.56
N VAL A 384 22.27 -13.96 -4.44
CA VAL A 384 22.17 -14.88 -5.59
C VAL A 384 21.27 -14.31 -6.70
N VAL A 385 20.06 -13.86 -6.34
CA VAL A 385 19.11 -13.32 -7.33
C VAL A 385 19.61 -12.01 -7.96
N PRO A 386 20.08 -11.00 -7.18
CA PRO A 386 20.72 -9.83 -7.76
C PRO A 386 21.86 -10.17 -8.74
N ILE A 387 22.76 -11.08 -8.36
CA ILE A 387 23.89 -11.49 -9.20
C ILE A 387 23.38 -12.13 -10.49
N ILE A 388 22.46 -13.08 -10.41
CA ILE A 388 21.89 -13.74 -11.59
C ILE A 388 21.24 -12.71 -12.53
N PHE A 389 20.43 -11.80 -11.99
CA PHE A 389 19.78 -10.77 -12.81
C PHE A 389 20.79 -9.83 -13.46
N THR A 390 21.85 -9.42 -12.74
CA THR A 390 22.92 -8.61 -13.34
C THR A 390 23.69 -9.34 -14.43
N LEU A 391 24.00 -10.64 -14.24
CA LEU A 391 24.69 -11.46 -15.24
C LEU A 391 23.84 -11.64 -16.50
N ILE A 392 22.55 -11.97 -16.34
CA ILE A 392 21.62 -12.10 -17.48
C ILE A 392 21.51 -10.77 -18.22
N SER A 393 21.36 -9.66 -17.50
CA SER A 393 21.30 -8.31 -18.09
C SER A 393 22.54 -8.00 -18.92
N LEU A 394 23.72 -8.32 -18.39
CA LEU A 394 25.00 -8.09 -19.07
C LEU A 394 25.15 -8.97 -20.32
N VAL A 395 24.75 -10.24 -20.25
CA VAL A 395 24.74 -11.15 -21.40
C VAL A 395 23.82 -10.62 -22.51
N ILE A 396 22.63 -10.13 -22.17
CA ILE A 396 21.68 -9.55 -23.13
C ILE A 396 22.27 -8.33 -23.83
N VAL A 397 22.93 -7.44 -23.07
CA VAL A 397 23.59 -6.25 -23.63
C VAL A 397 24.68 -6.65 -24.61
N LEU A 398 25.54 -7.59 -24.23
CA LEU A 398 26.63 -8.06 -25.09
C LEU A 398 26.11 -8.78 -26.34
N ALA A 399 25.02 -9.53 -26.22
CA ALA A 399 24.43 -10.31 -27.31
C ALA A 399 23.69 -9.44 -28.35
N THR A 400 23.01 -8.37 -27.91
CA THR A 400 22.25 -7.49 -28.81
C THR A 400 23.12 -6.58 -29.68
N ARG A 401 24.43 -6.45 -29.37
CA ARG A 401 25.42 -5.60 -30.08
C ARG A 401 24.99 -4.14 -30.30
N GLU A 402 23.91 -3.70 -29.70
CA GLU A 402 23.50 -2.32 -29.66
C GLU A 402 24.40 -1.56 -28.67
N ASN A 403 25.64 -1.28 -29.08
CA ASN A 403 26.53 -0.35 -28.38
C ASN A 403 25.93 1.07 -28.32
N ASN A 404 24.98 1.39 -29.21
CA ASN A 404 24.19 2.63 -29.19
C ASN A 404 22.92 2.55 -28.34
N LEU A 405 22.54 1.37 -27.85
CA LEU A 405 21.62 1.30 -26.72
C LEU A 405 22.42 1.53 -25.45
N ASN A 406 22.92 2.75 -25.30
CA ASN A 406 22.59 3.59 -24.16
C ASN A 406 22.65 2.87 -22.81
N PHE A 407 23.71 2.07 -22.63
CA PHE A 407 24.07 1.45 -21.34
C PHE A 407 24.26 2.53 -20.27
N TRP A 408 24.55 3.75 -20.74
CA TRP A 408 24.73 4.98 -20.01
C TRP A 408 23.49 5.86 -19.91
N THR A 409 22.40 5.62 -20.66
CA THR A 409 21.16 6.33 -20.39
C THR A 409 20.38 5.65 -19.28
N LEU A 410 21.00 5.67 -18.10
CA LEU A 410 20.30 6.11 -16.90
C LEU A 410 19.51 7.40 -17.15
N GLU A 411 19.80 8.19 -18.19
CA GLU A 411 18.90 9.21 -18.72
C GLU A 411 17.48 8.71 -19.00
N THR A 412 17.14 7.43 -19.20
CA THR A 412 15.71 7.05 -19.32
C THR A 412 15.03 6.80 -17.97
N ILE A 413 15.77 6.28 -16.98
CA ILE A 413 15.31 6.18 -15.57
C ILE A 413 15.24 7.57 -14.95
N ALA A 414 16.29 8.36 -15.16
CA ALA A 414 16.42 9.72 -14.72
C ALA A 414 15.58 10.68 -15.56
N SER A 415 15.32 10.42 -16.85
CA SER A 415 14.35 11.19 -17.62
C SER A 415 12.95 10.88 -17.15
N ALA A 416 12.60 9.61 -16.89
CA ALA A 416 11.32 9.27 -16.27
C ALA A 416 11.11 10.02 -14.94
N LEU A 417 12.14 10.07 -14.08
CA LEU A 417 12.14 10.87 -12.85
C LEU A 417 12.14 12.39 -13.11
N SER A 418 12.86 12.87 -14.13
CA SER A 418 12.94 14.30 -14.48
C SER A 418 11.66 14.81 -15.14
N VAL A 419 10.98 13.95 -15.89
CA VAL A 419 9.66 14.14 -16.50
C VAL A 419 8.63 14.17 -15.38
N GLN A 420 8.70 13.23 -14.43
CA GLN A 420 7.84 13.23 -13.25
C GLN A 420 8.07 14.44 -12.32
N LEU A 421 9.30 14.95 -12.23
CA LEU A 421 9.64 16.12 -11.40
C LEU A 421 9.55 17.46 -12.15
N GLU A 422 9.13 17.46 -13.43
CA GLU A 422 9.07 18.63 -14.31
C GLU A 422 10.41 19.38 -14.46
N LEU A 423 11.54 18.68 -14.31
CA LEU A 423 12.90 19.22 -14.36
C LEU A 423 13.48 19.31 -15.80
N GLY A 424 12.64 19.17 -16.82
CA GLY A 424 13.07 19.05 -18.23
C GLY A 424 13.92 20.21 -18.77
N ARG A 425 13.89 21.39 -18.14
CA ARG A 425 14.79 22.51 -18.49
C ARG A 425 16.27 22.26 -18.12
N TRP A 426 16.53 21.30 -17.24
CA TRP A 426 17.87 20.95 -16.73
C TRP A 426 18.20 19.47 -16.98
N GLU A 427 17.52 18.83 -17.93
CA GLU A 427 17.55 17.38 -18.21
C GLU A 427 18.96 16.75 -18.15
N PRO A 428 20.02 17.33 -18.76
CA PRO A 428 21.36 16.73 -18.71
C PRO A 428 21.95 16.72 -17.29
N TRP A 429 21.75 17.82 -16.55
CA TRP A 429 22.26 17.96 -15.18
C TRP A 429 21.47 17.12 -14.19
N THR A 430 20.14 17.06 -14.37
CA THR A 430 19.28 16.22 -13.53
C THR A 430 19.59 14.74 -13.73
N ASN A 431 19.85 14.31 -14.97
CA ASN A 431 20.19 12.93 -15.25
C ASN A 431 21.49 12.49 -14.57
N ILE A 432 22.51 13.35 -14.61
CA ILE A 432 23.79 13.10 -13.92
C ILE A 432 23.60 13.06 -12.40
N VAL A 433 22.85 14.00 -11.83
CA VAL A 433 22.57 14.06 -10.39
C VAL A 433 21.79 12.82 -9.92
N PHE A 434 20.77 12.40 -10.66
CA PHE A 434 20.01 11.18 -10.35
C PHE A 434 20.85 9.92 -10.45
N LEU A 435 21.78 9.87 -11.40
CA LEU A 435 22.71 8.76 -11.55
C LEU A 435 23.63 8.66 -10.34
N ILE A 436 24.23 9.77 -9.92
CA ILE A 436 25.09 9.83 -8.74
C ILE A 436 24.30 9.39 -7.50
N ILE A 437 23.10 9.93 -7.31
CA ILE A 437 22.21 9.56 -6.19
C ILE A 437 21.91 8.06 -6.21
N SER A 438 21.58 7.48 -7.37
CA SER A 438 21.23 6.05 -7.49
C SER A 438 22.41 5.14 -7.13
N PHE A 439 23.63 5.45 -7.59
CA PHE A 439 24.83 4.68 -7.22
C PHE A 439 25.21 4.87 -5.74
N VAL A 440 25.01 6.07 -5.18
CA VAL A 440 25.19 6.31 -3.74
C VAL A 440 24.19 5.47 -2.93
N PHE A 441 22.91 5.46 -3.29
CA PHE A 441 21.90 4.62 -2.65
C PHE A 441 22.21 3.13 -2.78
N LEU A 442 22.67 2.67 -3.94
CA LEU A 442 23.10 1.30 -4.14
C LEU A 442 24.30 0.93 -3.25
N GLY A 443 25.31 1.80 -3.20
CA GLY A 443 26.47 1.62 -2.33
C GLY A 443 26.09 1.57 -0.85
N LEU A 444 25.24 2.50 -0.40
CA LEU A 444 24.71 2.50 0.97
C LEU A 444 23.88 1.25 1.28
N ALA A 445 23.06 0.78 0.34
CA ALA A 445 22.28 -0.43 0.50
C ALA A 445 23.16 -1.69 0.61
N LEU A 446 24.23 -1.77 -0.19
CA LEU A 446 25.21 -2.86 -0.11
C LEU A 446 25.97 -2.84 1.22
N ILE A 447 26.48 -1.67 1.64
CA ILE A 447 27.14 -1.50 2.94
C ILE A 447 26.19 -1.92 4.06
N TRP A 448 24.94 -1.45 4.01
CA TRP A 448 23.92 -1.82 4.99
C TRP A 448 23.72 -3.33 5.06
N LEU A 449 23.49 -4.00 3.92
CA LEU A 449 23.26 -5.45 3.88
C LEU A 449 24.47 -6.28 4.33
N LEU A 450 25.69 -5.75 4.23
CA LEU A 450 26.89 -6.42 4.76
C LEU A 450 27.00 -6.29 6.29
N PHE A 451 26.56 -5.17 6.86
CA PHE A 451 26.83 -4.83 8.27
C PHE A 451 25.58 -4.79 9.17
N PHE A 452 24.36 -4.92 8.66
CA PHE A 452 23.12 -4.75 9.45
C PHE A 452 23.01 -5.70 10.66
N GLU A 453 23.62 -6.89 10.61
CA GLU A 453 23.63 -7.83 11.73
C GLU A 453 24.39 -7.29 12.94
N ARG A 454 25.41 -6.46 12.72
CA ARG A 454 26.19 -5.82 13.79
C ARG A 454 25.45 -4.67 14.45
N ILE A 455 24.40 -4.15 13.79
CA ILE A 455 23.61 -3.03 14.28
C ILE A 455 22.51 -3.58 15.19
N PRO A 456 22.32 -3.03 16.40
CA PRO A 456 21.26 -3.47 17.30
C PRO A 456 19.88 -3.34 16.65
N ASN A 457 18.91 -4.16 17.08
CA ASN A 457 17.56 -4.06 16.55
C ASN A 457 16.89 -2.75 17.01
N PHE A 458 16.40 -1.97 16.05
CA PHE A 458 15.57 -0.78 16.26
C PHE A 458 14.38 -0.82 15.29
N VAL A 459 13.36 0.00 15.57
CA VAL A 459 12.06 -0.06 14.86
C VAL A 459 12.21 0.09 13.33
N ALA A 460 13.05 1.01 12.88
CA ALA A 460 13.27 1.25 11.45
C ALA A 460 14.26 0.27 10.78
N LYS A 461 14.83 -0.70 11.49
CA LYS A 461 15.76 -1.68 10.90
C LYS A 461 15.09 -2.52 9.80
N THR A 462 13.86 -2.98 10.04
CA THR A 462 13.10 -3.76 9.06
C THR A 462 12.81 -2.98 7.77
N PRO A 463 12.22 -1.77 7.79
CA PRO A 463 11.96 -1.04 6.54
C PRO A 463 13.25 -0.60 5.84
N ILE A 464 14.35 -0.33 6.56
CA ILE A 464 15.66 -0.07 5.94
C ILE A 464 16.19 -1.34 5.26
N ASN A 465 16.10 -2.51 5.90
CA ASN A 465 16.45 -3.78 5.26
C ASN A 465 15.63 -4.02 3.99
N MET A 466 14.32 -3.75 4.02
CA MET A 466 13.45 -3.88 2.84
C MET A 466 13.89 -2.96 1.71
N LEU A 467 14.11 -1.68 2.04
CA LEU A 467 14.61 -0.68 1.09
C LEU A 467 15.95 -1.13 0.50
N SER A 468 16.90 -1.60 1.31
CA SER A 468 18.20 -2.05 0.82
C SER A 468 18.09 -3.28 -0.08
N ILE A 469 17.26 -4.28 0.26
CA ILE A 469 17.03 -5.46 -0.58
C ILE A 469 16.42 -5.07 -1.92
N LEU A 470 15.40 -4.21 -1.90
CA LEU A 470 14.78 -3.66 -3.11
C LEU A 470 15.81 -2.92 -3.96
N THR A 471 16.64 -2.07 -3.35
CA THR A 471 17.65 -1.28 -4.07
C THR A 471 18.67 -2.17 -4.76
N VAL A 472 19.19 -3.19 -4.07
CA VAL A 472 20.21 -4.09 -4.63
C VAL A 472 19.64 -5.03 -5.69
N THR A 473 18.38 -5.42 -5.55
CA THR A 473 17.77 -6.45 -6.42
C THR A 473 17.07 -5.84 -7.64
N PHE A 474 16.29 -4.78 -7.45
CA PHE A 474 15.36 -4.26 -8.47
C PHE A 474 15.65 -2.84 -8.92
N PHE A 475 16.16 -1.99 -8.02
CA PHE A 475 16.60 -0.62 -8.39
C PHE A 475 18.09 -0.52 -8.74
N ASN A 476 18.73 -1.68 -8.91
CA ASN A 476 20.05 -1.74 -9.48
C ASN A 476 19.95 -1.31 -10.96
N PRO A 477 20.63 -0.23 -11.37
CA PRO A 477 20.58 0.25 -12.75
C PRO A 477 20.94 -0.82 -13.78
N LEU A 478 21.80 -1.78 -13.40
CA LEU A 478 22.20 -2.90 -14.25
C LEU A 478 21.07 -3.93 -14.46
N VAL A 479 20.17 -4.08 -13.48
CA VAL A 479 19.03 -5.01 -13.55
C VAL A 479 17.85 -4.39 -14.31
N GLY A 480 17.74 -3.06 -14.32
CA GLY A 480 16.64 -2.33 -14.97
C GLY A 480 16.41 -2.73 -16.43
N ARG A 481 17.47 -2.99 -17.21
CA ARG A 481 17.36 -3.38 -18.63
C ARG A 481 16.76 -4.77 -18.84
N PHE A 482 17.07 -5.74 -17.97
CA PHE A 482 16.41 -7.05 -17.98
C PHE A 482 14.92 -6.92 -17.67
N LEU A 483 14.56 -6.02 -16.76
CA LEU A 483 13.15 -5.76 -16.44
C LEU A 483 12.41 -5.08 -17.60
N ILE A 484 13.01 -4.11 -18.30
CA ILE A 484 12.41 -3.48 -19.48
C ILE A 484 12.16 -4.52 -20.58
N LEU A 485 13.12 -5.42 -20.82
CA LEU A 485 13.00 -6.43 -21.87
C LEU A 485 11.85 -7.42 -21.60
N ILE A 486 11.58 -7.72 -20.33
CA ILE A 486 10.52 -8.67 -19.94
C ILE A 486 9.17 -7.99 -19.74
N PHE A 487 9.14 -6.75 -19.24
CA PHE A 487 7.92 -6.09 -18.74
C PHE A 487 7.58 -4.75 -19.40
N ASN A 488 8.34 -4.30 -20.42
CA ASN A 488 8.19 -3.02 -21.14
C ASN A 488 8.68 -1.77 -20.34
N GLU A 489 8.80 -0.62 -21.01
CA GLU A 489 9.28 0.66 -20.44
C GLU A 489 8.41 1.18 -19.28
N GLN A 490 7.12 0.85 -19.28
CA GLN A 490 6.19 1.19 -18.19
C GLN A 490 6.60 0.53 -16.86
N ALA A 491 7.36 -0.58 -16.92
CA ALA A 491 7.89 -1.23 -15.72
C ALA A 491 8.92 -0.37 -14.97
N LEU A 492 9.59 0.52 -15.69
CA LEU A 492 10.64 1.39 -15.16
C LEU A 492 10.08 2.55 -14.34
N LEU A 493 9.03 3.20 -14.86
CA LEU A 493 8.25 4.26 -14.17
C LEU A 493 7.63 3.74 -12.87
N ASN A 494 7.04 2.55 -12.96
CA ASN A 494 6.45 1.87 -11.83
C ASN A 494 7.51 1.50 -10.78
N ASN A 495 8.69 1.03 -11.20
CA ASN A 495 9.82 0.80 -10.30
C ASN A 495 10.25 2.08 -9.56
N ALA A 496 10.44 3.21 -10.25
CA ALA A 496 10.80 4.47 -9.60
C ALA A 496 9.79 4.88 -8.52
N THR A 497 8.49 4.69 -8.81
CA THR A 497 7.40 4.93 -7.86
C THR A 497 7.54 4.06 -6.61
N VAL A 498 7.79 2.76 -6.77
CA VAL A 498 7.99 1.82 -5.65
C VAL A 498 9.18 2.22 -4.78
N PHE A 499 10.28 2.65 -5.39
CA PHE A 499 11.47 3.11 -4.66
C PHE A 499 11.17 4.34 -3.80
N ILE A 500 10.54 5.36 -4.39
CA ILE A 500 10.16 6.58 -3.68
C ILE A 500 9.26 6.23 -2.49
N VAL A 501 8.27 5.37 -2.69
CA VAL A 501 7.37 4.96 -1.60
C VAL A 501 8.12 4.21 -0.50
N ALA A 502 8.97 3.24 -0.86
CA ALA A 502 9.77 2.50 0.11
C ALA A 502 10.66 3.45 0.94
N LEU A 503 11.24 4.48 0.31
CA LEU A 503 11.99 5.53 0.98
C LEU A 503 11.12 6.34 1.93
N LEU A 504 9.93 6.79 1.50
CA LEU A 504 8.99 7.55 2.33
C LEU A 504 8.54 6.73 3.54
N VAL A 505 8.30 5.43 3.39
CA VAL A 505 7.96 4.55 4.51
C VAL A 505 9.13 4.42 5.48
N ALA A 506 10.35 4.20 4.96
CA ALA A 506 11.54 4.11 5.79
C ALA A 506 11.77 5.41 6.60
N LEU A 507 11.55 6.58 5.98
CA LEU A 507 11.61 7.87 6.66
C LEU A 507 10.55 8.01 7.76
N ASN A 508 9.29 7.68 7.45
CA ASN A 508 8.18 7.72 8.41
C ASN A 508 8.43 6.84 9.64
N ILE A 509 8.93 5.62 9.45
CA ILE A 509 9.21 4.69 10.55
C ILE A 509 10.47 5.10 11.32
N SER A 510 11.45 5.73 10.66
CA SER A 510 12.70 6.19 11.29
C SER A 510 12.47 7.28 12.35
N VAL A 511 11.40 8.07 12.24
CA VAL A 511 10.99 9.03 13.28
C VAL A 511 10.82 8.36 14.64
N TYR A 512 10.29 7.14 14.66
CA TYR A 512 10.05 6.38 15.88
C TYR A 512 11.33 5.78 16.49
N ALA A 513 12.45 5.78 15.76
CA ALA A 513 13.75 5.39 16.29
C ALA A 513 14.43 6.52 17.09
N LEU A 514 13.95 7.78 16.98
CA LEU A 514 14.51 8.92 17.68
C LEU A 514 14.19 8.87 19.19
N LYS A 515 15.24 8.92 20.03
CA LYS A 515 15.09 9.05 21.49
C LYS A 515 14.93 10.52 21.87
N ILE A 516 13.69 10.95 22.16
CA ILE A 516 13.37 12.34 22.52
C ILE A 516 13.08 12.39 24.02
N LYS A 517 13.84 13.21 24.76
CA LYS A 517 13.62 13.39 26.20
C LYS A 517 12.20 13.94 26.45
N PRO A 518 11.46 13.39 27.44
CA PRO A 518 10.15 13.93 27.80
C PRO A 518 10.28 15.38 28.29
N PHE A 519 9.28 16.23 28.00
CA PHE A 519 9.23 17.57 28.56
C PHE A 519 9.32 17.48 30.08
N LYS A 520 10.21 18.28 30.67
CA LYS A 520 10.30 18.42 32.12
C LYS A 520 8.94 18.97 32.57
N LYS A 521 8.16 18.19 33.32
CA LYS A 521 6.88 18.65 33.88
C LYS A 521 7.16 19.97 34.59
N TRP A 522 6.58 21.05 34.06
CA TRP A 522 6.68 22.35 34.70
C TRP A 522 5.79 22.26 35.95
N HIS A 523 6.43 21.95 37.08
CA HIS A 523 5.77 22.10 38.36
C HIS A 523 5.51 23.58 38.53
N PHE A 524 4.26 24.01 38.32
CA PHE A 524 3.76 25.19 38.98
C PHE A 524 3.99 24.94 40.48
N LYS A 525 5.01 25.57 41.05
CA LYS A 525 5.13 25.73 42.50
C LYS A 525 3.81 26.35 42.93
N LYS A 526 2.93 25.57 43.55
CA LYS A 526 1.84 26.15 44.34
C LYS A 526 2.53 27.09 45.33
N PRO A 527 2.18 28.38 45.39
CA PRO A 527 2.68 29.24 46.44
C PRO A 527 2.27 28.59 47.77
N THR A 528 3.25 28.29 48.61
CA THR A 528 3.01 27.89 49.99
C THR A 528 2.20 29.01 50.66
N PRO A 529 1.03 28.73 51.24
CA PRO A 529 0.31 29.73 52.01
C PRO A 529 1.21 30.19 53.18
N PRO A 530 1.25 31.49 53.50
CA PRO A 530 2.03 31.96 54.63
C PRO A 530 1.51 31.30 55.91
N HIS A 531 2.43 30.76 56.70
CA HIS A 531 2.16 30.30 58.05
C HIS A 531 1.56 31.45 58.86
N ILE A 532 0.24 31.38 59.11
CA ILE A 532 -0.38 32.17 60.17
C ILE A 532 0.14 31.59 61.48
N THR A 533 1.03 32.34 62.12
CA THR A 533 1.50 32.07 63.47
C THR A 533 0.46 32.64 64.44
N THR A 534 -0.45 31.80 64.91
CA THR A 534 -1.19 32.09 66.13
C THR A 534 -0.36 31.63 67.32
N ARG A 535 0.22 32.59 68.05
CA ARG A 535 0.65 32.41 69.44
C ARG A 535 -0.22 33.33 70.31
N ILE A 536 -0.98 32.67 71.19
CA ILE A 536 -1.60 33.10 72.46
C ILE A 536 -2.30 34.47 72.44
#